data_AF-A0A914D2S5-F1
#
_entry.id   AF-A0A914D2S5-F1
#
_cell.length_a   1.000
_cell.length_b   1.000
_cell.length_c   1.000
_cell.angle_alpha   90.00
_cell.angle_beta   90.00
_cell.angle_gamma   90.00
#
_symmetry.space_group_name_H-M   'P 1'
#
loop_
_entity.id
_entity.type
_entity.pdbx_description
1 polymer ?
#
loop_
_entity_poly.entity_id
_entity_poly.type
_entity_poly.pdbx_seq_one_letter_code
_entity_poly.pdbx_strand_id
1 'polypeptide(L)'
;MHIDPTVAMRMWTRMTDIVAKPVGEAFLVIKCQSLQPLNIYWNHEVRGICYLNTPVQIENFTLFVIPGSNELTTEGEIIDCKERPKSIYRKEGKWDDIDGTVKVLSMAKQLELK
;
A
#
# COMPACT_ATOMS: atom_id res chain seq x y z
N MET A 1 -6.50 -23.32 0.09
CA MET A 1 -5.85 -22.13 0.68
C MET A 1 -4.56 -21.90 -0.10
N HIS A 2 -4.51 -20.88 -0.96
CA HIS A 2 -3.29 -20.51 -1.67
C HIS A 2 -2.65 -19.36 -0.92
N ILE A 3 -1.42 -19.54 -0.45
CA ILE A 3 -0.62 -18.46 0.12
C ILE A 3 -0.25 -17.53 -1.04
N ASP A 4 -0.37 -16.21 -0.83
CA ASP A 4 0.09 -15.24 -1.81
C ASP A 4 1.59 -15.48 -2.11
N PRO A 5 1.95 -15.75 -3.38
CA PRO A 5 3.33 -16.07 -3.75
C PRO A 5 4.32 -14.96 -3.42
N THR A 6 3.89 -13.70 -3.51
CA THR A 6 4.72 -12.54 -3.18
C THR A 6 5.02 -12.52 -1.70
N VAL A 7 4.02 -12.71 -0.84
CA VAL A 7 4.20 -12.82 0.62
C VAL A 7 5.15 -13.96 0.96
N ALA A 8 4.93 -15.14 0.39
CA ALA A 8 5.79 -16.32 0.64
C ALA A 8 7.26 -16.06 0.23
N MET A 9 7.50 -15.50 -0.95
CA MET A 9 8.85 -15.20 -1.43
C MET A 9 9.52 -14.10 -0.64
N ARG A 10 8.79 -13.05 -0.20
CA ARG A 10 9.33 -12.01 0.69
C ARG A 10 9.78 -12.59 2.03
N MET A 11 9.00 -13.52 2.59
CA MET A 11 9.36 -14.21 3.83
C MET A 11 10.60 -15.09 3.66
N TRP A 12 10.69 -15.85 2.57
CA TRP A 12 11.83 -16.72 2.30
C TRP A 12 13.11 -15.92 2.06
N THR A 13 13.08 -15.02 1.08
CA THR A 13 14.28 -14.31 0.59
C THR A 13 14.67 -13.13 1.48
N ARG A 14 13.78 -12.69 2.37
CA ARG A 14 13.89 -11.44 3.15
C ARG A 14 13.95 -10.16 2.31
N MET A 15 13.72 -10.26 1.00
CA MET A 15 13.58 -9.12 0.12
C MET A 15 12.17 -8.57 0.24
N THR A 16 12.01 -7.26 0.45
CA THR A 16 10.69 -6.62 0.59
C THR A 16 10.21 -5.96 -0.71
N ASP A 17 11.11 -5.79 -1.68
CA ASP A 17 10.92 -5.08 -2.94
C ASP A 17 10.82 -6.06 -4.13
N ILE A 18 10.13 -7.19 -3.94
CA ILE A 18 9.88 -8.18 -4.99
C ILE A 18 8.38 -8.49 -5.11
N VAL A 19 7.95 -8.87 -6.32
CA VAL A 19 6.68 -9.53 -6.61
C VAL A 19 6.98 -10.92 -7.15
N ALA A 20 6.19 -11.91 -6.75
CA ALA A 20 6.31 -13.27 -7.26
C ALA A 20 5.00 -13.72 -7.90
N LYS A 21 5.11 -14.47 -8.99
CA LYS A 21 3.98 -15.10 -9.68
C LYS A 21 4.29 -16.57 -9.94
N PRO A 22 3.31 -17.48 -9.80
CA PRO A 22 3.50 -18.87 -10.15
C PRO A 22 3.59 -19.00 -11.68
N VAL A 23 4.55 -19.75 -12.17
CA VAL A 23 4.75 -20.04 -13.60
C VAL A 23 5.03 -21.54 -13.73
N GLY A 24 3.96 -22.31 -13.94
CA GLY A 24 4.02 -23.78 -13.90
C GLY A 24 4.42 -24.28 -12.51
N GLU A 25 5.49 -25.07 -12.45
CA GLU A 25 6.06 -25.63 -11.21
C GLU A 25 7.10 -24.70 -10.55
N ALA A 26 7.30 -23.50 -11.08
CA ALA A 26 8.27 -22.52 -10.59
C ALA A 26 7.62 -21.18 -10.21
N PHE A 27 8.42 -20.27 -9.66
CA PHE A 27 8.02 -18.89 -9.39
C PHE A 27 8.87 -17.91 -10.21
N LEU A 28 8.21 -17.01 -10.93
CA LEU A 28 8.86 -15.83 -11.49
C LEU A 28 8.94 -14.76 -10.41
N VAL A 29 10.16 -14.37 -10.04
CA VAL A 29 10.42 -13.33 -9.04
C VAL A 29 10.95 -12.09 -9.75
N ILE A 30 10.28 -10.96 -9.58
CA ILE A 30 10.60 -9.69 -10.23
C ILE A 30 10.84 -8.65 -9.16
N LYS A 31 11.92 -7.87 -9.29
CA LYS A 31 12.19 -6.74 -8.42
C LYS A 31 11.27 -5.56 -8.74
N CYS A 32 10.65 -4.99 -7.73
CA CYS A 32 9.85 -3.78 -7.84
C CYS A 32 10.74 -2.57 -8.08
N GLN A 33 10.28 -1.65 -8.93
CA GLN A 33 10.88 -0.34 -9.07
C GLN A 33 10.41 0.57 -7.95
N SER A 34 11.33 1.32 -7.34
CA SER A 34 10.96 2.39 -6.41
C SER A 34 10.49 3.60 -7.20
N LEU A 35 9.30 4.11 -6.87
CA LEU A 35 8.73 5.30 -7.48
C LEU A 35 8.65 6.42 -6.43
N GLN A 36 8.95 7.65 -6.84
CA GLN A 36 8.84 8.82 -5.98
C GLN A 36 7.51 9.53 -6.25
N PRO A 37 6.60 9.60 -5.27
CA PRO A 37 5.32 10.27 -5.45
C PRO A 37 5.52 11.79 -5.47
N LEU A 38 4.86 12.47 -6.41
CA LEU A 38 4.72 13.93 -6.42
C LEU A 38 3.73 14.39 -5.37
N ASN A 39 2.63 13.64 -5.20
CA ASN A 39 1.61 13.91 -4.21
C ASN A 39 0.92 12.61 -3.78
N ILE A 40 0.50 12.53 -2.52
CA ILE A 40 -0.34 11.45 -2.02
C ILE A 40 -1.66 12.07 -1.56
N TYR A 41 -2.76 11.61 -2.12
CA TYR A 41 -4.11 12.11 -1.82
C TYR A 41 -4.67 11.34 -0.62
N TRP A 42 -4.21 11.67 0.58
CA TRP A 42 -4.64 11.02 1.82
C TRP A 42 -6.14 11.15 2.12
N ASN A 43 -6.80 12.15 1.52
CA ASN A 43 -8.24 12.36 1.57
C ASN A 43 -9.04 11.47 0.60
N HIS A 44 -8.37 10.53 -0.09
CA HIS A 44 -9.00 9.60 -1.03
C HIS A 44 -9.69 10.27 -2.22
N GLU A 45 -9.33 11.50 -2.55
CA GLU A 45 -10.04 12.30 -3.55
C GLU A 45 -9.08 12.90 -4.58
N VAL A 46 -9.43 12.75 -5.86
CA VAL A 46 -8.74 13.42 -6.97
C VAL A 46 -9.79 14.12 -7.82
N ARG A 47 -9.73 15.46 -7.85
CA ARG A 47 -10.61 16.30 -8.68
C ARG A 47 -12.11 16.02 -8.45
N GLY A 48 -12.52 15.81 -7.20
CA GLY A 48 -13.92 15.54 -6.84
C GLY A 48 -14.38 14.08 -7.00
N ILE A 49 -13.50 13.18 -7.46
CA ILE A 49 -13.78 11.74 -7.52
C ILE A 49 -13.11 11.09 -6.31
N CYS A 50 -13.89 10.33 -5.54
CA CYS A 50 -13.42 9.60 -4.38
C CYS A 50 -13.13 8.14 -4.70
N TYR A 51 -12.08 7.61 -4.08
CA TYR A 51 -11.60 6.25 -4.29
C TYR A 51 -11.47 5.50 -2.97
N LEU A 52 -11.77 4.21 -2.97
CA LEU A 52 -11.53 3.36 -1.80
C LEU A 52 -10.03 3.29 -1.48
N ASN A 53 -9.19 3.18 -2.51
CA ASN A 53 -7.74 3.14 -2.39
C ASN A 53 -7.16 4.56 -2.30
N THR A 54 -6.03 4.72 -1.60
CA THR A 54 -5.31 6.00 -1.52
C THR A 54 -4.67 6.32 -2.87
N PRO A 55 -5.07 7.41 -3.55
CA PRO A 55 -4.48 7.80 -4.82
C PRO A 55 -3.11 8.44 -4.62
N VAL A 56 -2.21 8.22 -5.57
CA VAL A 56 -0.83 8.69 -5.57
C VAL A 56 -0.50 9.25 -6.94
N GLN A 57 -0.10 10.52 -7.00
CA GLN A 57 0.39 11.15 -8.22
C GLN A 57 1.86 10.82 -8.44
N ILE A 58 2.18 10.26 -9.61
CA ILE A 58 3.55 9.98 -10.05
C ILE A 58 3.68 10.53 -11.45
N GLU A 59 4.48 11.58 -11.61
CA GLU A 59 4.61 12.31 -12.88
C GLU A 59 3.23 12.66 -13.45
N ASN A 60 2.84 12.01 -14.56
CA ASN A 60 1.59 12.23 -15.27
C ASN A 60 0.50 11.19 -14.97
N PHE A 61 0.76 10.23 -14.08
CA PHE A 61 -0.14 9.14 -13.76
C PHE A 61 -0.65 9.23 -12.33
N THR A 62 -1.90 8.79 -12.13
CA THR A 62 -2.43 8.50 -10.81
C THR A 62 -2.47 7.00 -10.63
N LEU A 63 -1.74 6.50 -9.64
CA LEU A 63 -1.78 5.10 -9.20
C LEU A 63 -2.45 5.03 -7.82
N PHE A 64 -2.72 3.82 -7.35
CA PHE A 64 -3.45 3.59 -6.11
C PHE A 64 -2.70 2.64 -5.20
N VAL A 65 -2.65 2.95 -3.91
CA VAL A 65 -2.03 2.08 -2.91
C VAL A 65 -2.88 0.83 -2.71
N ILE A 66 -2.24 -0.34 -2.77
CA ILE A 66 -2.87 -1.60 -2.35
C ILE A 66 -2.91 -1.59 -0.81
N PRO A 67 -4.10 -1.66 -0.18
CA PRO A 67 -4.23 -1.56 1.27
C PRO A 67 -3.37 -2.58 2.00
N GLY A 68 -2.69 -2.15 3.07
CA GLY A 68 -1.79 -3.01 3.84
C GLY A 68 -0.41 -3.25 3.22
N SER A 69 -0.11 -2.60 2.09
CA SER A 69 1.19 -2.66 1.42
C SER A 69 1.71 -1.26 1.08
N ASN A 70 2.94 -1.19 0.57
CA ASN A 70 3.52 0.01 -0.06
C ASN A 70 3.57 -0.13 -1.58
N GLU A 71 2.72 -0.99 -2.14
CA GLU A 71 2.67 -1.30 -3.57
C GLU A 71 1.57 -0.50 -4.26
N LEU A 72 1.79 -0.21 -5.53
CA LEU A 72 0.90 0.60 -6.35
C LEU A 72 0.25 -0.25 -7.44
N THR A 73 -1.02 0.01 -7.69
CA THR A 73 -1.81 -0.55 -8.79
C THR A 73 -2.40 0.56 -9.63
N THR A 74 -2.73 0.25 -10.89
CA THR A 74 -3.47 1.14 -11.79
C THR A 74 -4.97 1.15 -11.49
N GLU A 75 -5.46 0.21 -10.70
CA GLU A 75 -6.87 0.02 -10.41
C GLU A 75 -7.25 0.66 -9.07
N GLY A 76 -8.13 1.66 -9.12
CA GLY A 76 -8.74 2.26 -7.95
C GLY A 76 -10.26 2.10 -8.02
N GLU A 77 -10.85 1.61 -6.94
CA GLU A 77 -12.31 1.49 -6.84
C GLU A 77 -12.92 2.87 -6.57
N ILE A 78 -13.85 3.31 -7.43
CA ILE A 78 -14.58 4.57 -7.25
C ILE A 78 -15.73 4.35 -6.26
N ILE A 79 -15.85 5.26 -5.30
CA ILE A 79 -16.87 5.20 -4.23
C ILE A 79 -17.60 6.55 -4.10
N ASP A 80 -18.75 6.55 -3.42
CA ASP A 80 -19.37 7.81 -2.98
C ASP A 80 -18.43 8.50 -1.98
N CYS A 81 -18.21 9.80 -2.15
CA CYS A 81 -17.35 10.58 -1.26
C CYS A 81 -17.81 10.60 0.21
N LYS A 82 -19.09 10.29 0.49
CA LYS A 82 -19.61 10.11 1.85
C LYS A 82 -19.09 8.83 2.52
N GLU A 83 -18.67 7.86 1.72
CA GLU A 83 -18.15 6.56 2.17
C GLU A 83 -16.62 6.51 2.21
N ARG A 84 -15.97 7.66 2.00
CA ARG A 84 -14.50 7.74 1.96
C ARG A 84 -13.88 7.19 3.25
N PRO A 85 -12.89 6.29 3.15
CA PRO A 85 -12.20 5.77 4.32
C PRO A 85 -11.32 6.84 4.95
N LYS A 86 -11.13 6.73 6.28
CA LYS A 86 -10.14 7.53 7.01
C LYS A 86 -8.80 6.81 6.99
N SER A 87 -7.96 7.16 6.03
CA SER A 87 -6.59 6.67 5.99
C SER A 87 -5.78 7.20 7.17
N ILE A 88 -5.11 6.29 7.89
CA ILE A 88 -4.10 6.63 8.89
C ILE A 88 -2.74 6.58 8.21
N TYR A 89 -2.01 7.67 8.25
CA TYR A 89 -0.69 7.79 7.61
C TYR A 89 0.31 8.47 8.54
N ARG A 90 1.60 8.25 8.27
CA ARG A 90 2.67 8.81 9.10
C ARG A 90 3.22 10.07 8.46
N LYS A 91 3.14 11.19 9.17
CA LYS A 91 3.70 12.49 8.76
C LYS A 91 4.53 13.06 9.90
N GLU A 92 5.79 13.39 9.62
CA GLU A 92 6.71 14.02 10.61
C GLU A 92 6.80 13.24 11.94
N GLY A 93 6.76 11.91 11.87
CA GLY A 93 6.84 11.04 13.03
C GLY A 93 5.52 10.86 13.82
N LYS A 94 4.47 11.61 13.49
CA LYS A 94 3.12 11.46 14.04
C LYS A 94 2.24 10.63 13.11
N TRP A 95 1.17 10.09 13.68
CA TRP A 95 0.12 9.42 12.93
C TRP A 95 -1.03 10.40 12.77
N ASP A 96 -1.40 10.67 11.52
CA ASP A 96 -2.46 11.60 11.18
C ASP A 96 -3.52 10.88 10.33
N ASP A 97 -4.73 11.40 10.35
CA ASP A 97 -5.78 11.15 9.37
C ASP A 97 -6.28 12.48 8.78
N ILE A 98 -7.41 12.43 8.05
CA ILE A 98 -8.01 13.63 7.45
C ILE A 98 -8.52 14.66 8.48
N ASP A 99 -8.78 14.24 9.72
CA ASP A 99 -9.33 15.07 10.79
C ASP A 99 -8.23 15.55 11.76
N GLY A 100 -7.03 14.98 11.70
CA GLY A 100 -5.84 15.46 12.41
C GLY A 100 -5.00 14.33 13.00
N THR A 101 -4.23 14.63 14.05
CA THR A 101 -3.37 13.64 14.71
C THR A 101 -4.18 12.62 15.49
N VAL A 102 -3.90 11.33 15.23
CA VAL A 102 -4.56 10.19 15.86
C VAL A 102 -3.59 9.40 16.75
N LYS A 103 -4.11 8.81 17.82
CA LYS A 103 -3.35 7.89 18.67
C LYS A 103 -3.45 6.48 18.09
N VAL A 104 -2.31 5.86 17.83
CA VAL A 104 -2.23 4.45 17.41
C VAL A 104 -1.57 3.61 18.48
N LEU A 105 -2.01 2.36 18.62
CA LEU A 105 -1.34 1.37 19.45
C LEU A 105 -0.27 0.67 18.61
N SER A 106 1.00 0.88 18.95
CA SER A 106 2.10 0.14 18.33
C SER A 106 2.30 -1.18 19.06
N MET A 107 2.12 -2.30 18.37
CA MET A 107 2.55 -3.61 18.87
C MET A 107 4.01 -3.80 18.50
N ALA A 108 4.88 -3.95 19.51
CA ALA A 108 6.27 -4.34 19.26
C ALA A 108 6.28 -5.75 18.66
N LYS A 109 7.00 -5.91 17.54
CA LYS A 109 7.09 -7.18 16.81
C LYS A 109 7.95 -8.16 17.61
N GLN A 110 7.34 -8.89 18.54
CA GLN A 110 8.02 -9.98 19.26
C GLN A 110 7.94 -11.26 18.41
N LEU A 111 8.71 -11.29 17.33
CA LEU A 111 8.99 -12.52 16.58
C LEU A 111 10.42 -12.92 16.88
N GLU A 112 10.63 -13.48 18.08
CA GLU A 112 11.81 -14.28 18.36
C GLU A 112 11.58 -15.67 17.76
N LEU A 113 12.08 -15.89 16.56
CA LEU A 113 12.26 -17.24 16.04
C LEU A 113 13.56 -17.77 16.64
N LYS A 114 13.42 -18.70 17.60
CA LYS A 114 14.49 -19.56 18.10
C LYS A 114 15.05 -20.45 17.00
#